data_AF-A0A2U1P138-F1
#
_entry.id   AF-A0A2U1P138-F1
#
_cell.length_a   1.000
_cell.length_b   1.000
_cell.length_c   1.000
_cell.angle_alpha   90.00
_cell.angle_beta   90.00
_cell.angle_gamma   90.00
#
_symmetry.space_group_name_H-M   'P 1'
#
loop_
_entity.id
_entity.type
_entity.pdbx_description
1 polymer ?
#
loop_
_entity_poly.entity_id
_entity_poly.type
_entity_poly.pdbx_seq_one_letter_code
_entity_poly.pdbx_strand_id
1 'polypeptide(L)' 'MGGSGLWQISEGWFLESMNKTKEESEKLHKQLLEKEIDITNFSQKHKKLRVDYHLTHLAASTSFSS' A
#
# COMPACT_ATOMS: atom_id res chain seq x y z
N MET A 1 10.05 -23.49 -16.81
CA MET A 1 10.49 -22.75 -15.61
C MET A 1 9.25 -22.51 -14.76
N GLY A 2 9.00 -23.35 -13.76
CA GLY A 2 7.90 -23.17 -12.82
C GLY A 2 8.47 -22.60 -11.53
N GLY A 3 8.21 -21.33 -11.24
CA GLY A 3 8.58 -20.74 -9.96
C GLY A 3 7.85 -21.47 -8.82
N SER A 4 8.58 -21.83 -7.76
CA SER A 4 8.02 -22.50 -6.58
C SER A 4 6.85 -21.70 -5.99
N GLY A 5 5.80 -22.37 -5.50
CA GLY A 5 4.57 -21.74 -4.99
C GLY A 5 4.77 -20.64 -3.92
N LEU A 6 5.91 -20.62 -3.25
CA LEU A 6 6.32 -19.53 -2.34
C LEU A 6 6.43 -18.16 -3.04
N TRP A 7 6.87 -18.13 -4.30
CA TRP A 7 6.98 -16.89 -5.07
C TRP A 7 5.62 -16.30 -5.40
N GLN A 8 4.68 -17.14 -5.86
CA GLN A 8 3.31 -16.72 -6.14
C GLN A 8 2.60 -16.21 -4.89
N ILE A 9 2.89 -16.80 -3.72
CA ILE A 9 2.37 -16.32 -2.43
C ILE A 9 2.98 -14.95 -2.07
N SER A 10 4.29 -14.76 -2.27
CA SER A 10 4.95 -13.48 -1.98
C SER A 10 4.43 -12.35 -2.89
N GLU A 11 4.26 -12.61 -4.18
CA GLU A 11 3.70 -11.65 -5.14
C GLU A 11 2.24 -11.30 -4.81
N GLY A 12 1.43 -12.31 -4.48
CA GLY A 12 0.07 -12.12 -3.99
C GLY A 12 0.01 -11.24 -2.75
N TRP A 13 0.93 -11.43 -1.80
CA TRP A 13 1.00 -10.62 -0.59
C TRP A 13 1.38 -9.16 -0.88
N PHE A 14 2.32 -8.91 -1.79
CA PHE A 14 2.67 -7.55 -2.18
C PHE A 14 1.50 -6.82 -2.85
N LEU A 15 0.79 -7.50 -3.76
CA LEU A 15 -0.41 -6.96 -4.42
C LEU A 15 -1.53 -6.67 -3.42
N GLU A 16 -1.82 -7.59 -2.50
CA GLU A 16 -2.81 -7.40 -1.45
C GLU A 16 -2.44 -6.22 -0.54
N SER A 17 -1.17 -6.14 -0.13
CA SER A 17 -0.69 -5.03 0.69
C SER A 17 -0.83 -3.69 -0.03
N MET A 18 -0.53 -3.61 -1.33
CA MET A 18 -0.70 -2.39 -2.13
C MET A 18 -2.17 -1.99 -2.29
N ASN A 19 -3.06 -2.96 -2.53
CA ASN A 19 -4.50 -2.72 -2.64
C ASN A 19 -5.06 -2.18 -1.33
N LYS A 20 -4.65 -2.76 -0.19
CA LYS A 20 -5.04 -2.28 1.13
C LYS A 20 -4.62 -0.83 1.37
N THR A 21 -3.39 -0.46 0.98
CA THR A 21 -2.94 0.93 1.12
C THR A 21 -3.77 1.89 0.26
N LYS A 22 -4.20 1.45 -0.93
CA LYS A 22 -5.08 2.21 -1.82
C LYS A 22 -6.47 2.42 -1.20
N GLU A 23 -7.08 1.35 -0.68
CA GLU A 23 -8.38 1.41 -0.01
C GLU A 23 -8.36 2.34 1.22
N GLU A 24 -7.32 2.23 2.05
CA GLU A 24 -7.15 3.10 3.22
C GLU A 24 -6.97 4.58 2.82
N SER A 25 -6.28 4.84 1.70
CA SER A 25 -6.15 6.19 1.15
C SER A 25 -7.49 6.75 0.68
N GLU A 26 -8.31 5.95 -0.01
CA GLU A 26 -9.65 6.36 -0.45
C GLU A 26 -10.56 6.63 0.75
N LYS A 27 -10.48 5.80 1.80
CA LYS A 27 -11.22 6.03 3.05
C LYS A 27 -10.82 7.34 3.71
N LEU A 28 -9.52 7.61 3.88
CA LEU A 28 -9.05 8.87 4.46
C LEU A 28 -9.50 10.09 3.65
N HIS A 29 -9.54 9.96 2.33
CA HIS A 29 -10.03 11.04 1.47
C HIS A 29 -11.52 11.30 1.68
N LYS A 30 -12.35 10.26 1.78
CA LYS A 30 -13.78 10.40 2.13
C LYS A 30 -13.97 11.07 3.48
N GLN A 31 -13.25 10.62 4.51
CA GLN A 31 -13.31 11.22 5.85
C GLN A 31 -12.96 12.71 5.84
N LEU A 32 -12.02 13.14 4.99
CA LEU A 32 -11.67 14.55 4.83
C LEU A 32 -12.83 15.35 4.21
N LEU A 33 -13.47 14.81 3.16
CA LEU A 33 -14.62 15.44 2.50
C LEU A 33 -15.83 15.55 3.44
N GLU A 34 -16.05 14.51 4.24
CA GLU A 34 -17.10 14.44 5.26
C GLU A 34 -16.75 15.24 6.53
N LYS A 35 -15.56 15.88 6.56
CA LYS A 35 -15.02 16.67 7.68
C LYS A 35 -14.88 15.87 8.99
N GLU A 36 -14.82 14.55 8.92
CA GLU A 36 -14.56 13.66 10.05
C GLU A 36 -13.10 13.70 10.51
N ILE A 37 -12.20 14.19 9.64
CA ILE A 37 -10.77 14.38 9.92
C ILE A 37 -10.32 15.77 9.48
N ASP A 38 -9.45 16.40 10.26
CA ASP A 38 -8.84 17.67 9.91
C ASP A 38 -7.69 17.49 8.91
N ILE A 39 -7.30 18.59 8.25
CA ILE A 39 -6.26 18.60 7.21
C ILE A 39 -4.90 18.14 7.74
N THR A 40 -4.57 18.45 9.01
CA THR A 40 -3.28 18.09 9.61
C THR A 40 -3.21 16.58 9.81
N ASN A 41 -4.25 15.99 10.40
CA ASN A 41 -4.34 14.54 10.59
C ASN A 41 -4.43 13.78 9.27
N PHE A 42 -5.16 14.31 8.28
CA PHE A 42 -5.18 13.76 6.93
C PHE A 42 -3.77 13.74 6.33
N SER A 43 -3.05 14.86 6.38
CA SER A 43 -1.70 14.99 5.81
C SER A 43 -0.72 14.00 6.44
N GLN A 44 -0.74 13.86 7.77
CA GLN A 44 0.11 12.92 8.49
C GLN A 44 -0.19 11.46 8.12
N LYS A 45 -1.47 11.06 8.15
CA LYS A 45 -1.87 9.67 7.84
C LYS A 45 -1.64 9.32 6.37
N HIS A 46 -1.97 10.23 5.45
CA HIS A 46 -1.75 10.02 4.02
C HIS A 46 -0.26 9.92 3.68
N LYS A 47 0.62 10.71 4.31
CA LYS A 47 2.08 10.57 4.13
C LYS A 47 2.58 9.18 4.54
N LYS A 48 2.08 8.64 5.65
CA LYS A 48 2.45 7.29 6.11
C LYS A 48 2.05 6.22 5.09
N LEU A 49 0.81 6.26 4.60
CA LEU A 49 0.34 5.36 3.56
C LEU A 49 1.19 5.40 2.29
N ARG A 50 1.64 6.60 1.90
CA ARG A 50 2.53 6.74 0.72
C ARG A 50 3.88 6.08 0.94
N VAL A 51 4.47 6.20 2.13
CA VAL A 51 5.72 5.50 2.47
C VAL A 51 5.51 3.99 2.41
N ASP A 52 4.44 3.49 3.03
CA ASP A 52 4.15 2.05 3.06
C ASP A 52 3.96 1.49 1.65
N TYR A 53 3.19 2.17 0.78
CA TYR A 53 3.01 1.77 -0.63
C TYR A 53 4.34 1.73 -1.39
N HIS A 54 5.18 2.76 -1.24
CA HIS A 54 6.47 2.81 -1.94
C HIS A 54 7.43 1.72 -1.44
N LEU A 55 7.46 1.43 -0.14
CA LEU A 55 8.28 0.35 0.42
C LEU A 55 7.80 -1.02 -0.07
N THR A 56 6.49 -1.28 -0.10
CA THR A 56 5.92 -2.52 -0.62
C THR A 56 6.23 -2.69 -2.11
N HIS A 57 6.09 -1.63 -2.92
CA HIS A 57 6.43 -1.67 -4.34
C HIS A 57 7.94 -1.90 -4.57
N LEU A 58 8.80 -1.26 -3.78
CA LEU A 58 10.25 -1.48 -3.83
C LEU A 58 10.60 -2.92 -3.46
N ALA A 59 10.05 -3.45 -2.37
CA ALA A 59 10.28 -4.83 -1.94
C ALA A 59 9.85 -5.84 -3.01
N ALA A 60 8.71 -5.61 -3.66
CA ALA A 60 8.26 -6.43 -4.79
C ALA A 60 9.23 -6.34 -5.98
N SER A 61 9.65 -5.12 -6.34
CA SER A 61 10.57 -4.87 -7.47
C SER A 61 11.96 -5.47 -7.25
N THR A 62 12.48 -5.40 -6.03
CA THR A 62 13.78 -6.01 -5.67
C THR A 62 13.68 -7.53 -5.62
N SER A 63 12.55 -8.09 -5.17
CA SER A 63 12.32 -9.54 -5.16
C SER A 63 12.17 -10.13 -6.57
N PHE A 64 11.74 -9.32 -7.55
CA PHE A 64 11.66 -9.73 -8.96
C PHE A 64 13.02 -9.69 -9.69
N SER A 65 13.98 -8.91 -9.18
CA SER A 65 15.29 -8.71 -9.81
C SER A 65 16.42 -9.56 -9.21
N SER A 66 16.11 -10.43 -8.25
CA SER A 66 17.06 -11.29 -7.52
C SER A 66 16.96 -12.76 -7.93
#